data_AF-A0A967DFL2-F1
#
_entry.id   AF-A0A967DFL2-F1
#
_cell.length_a   1.000
_cell.length_b   1.000
_cell.length_c   1.000
_cell.angle_alpha   90.00
_cell.angle_beta   90.00
_cell.angle_gamma   90.00
#
_symmetry.space_group_name_H-M   'P 1'
#
loop_
_entity.id
_entity.type
_entity.pdbx_description
1 polymer ?
#
loop_
_entity_poly.entity_id
_entity_poly.type
_entity_poly.pdbx_seq_one_letter_code
_entity_poly.pdbx_strand_id
1 'polypeptide(L)'
;MMKTHLKLLITCLFTLSSSFAFGAWDELGSNEFITVLIDKSSIKKSGDKVQVLSMLDLKKPGVEPKTKSPVNSIIGLNEYHCGQVQYRPLEVKFMSGKRGTGKVVDEIKTPDSSFEAIASGDWPAGVYNLACRPN
;
A
#
# COMPACT_ATOMS: atom_id res chain seq x y z
N MET A 1 62.67 -28.13 -12.53
CA MET A 1 61.69 -28.05 -11.42
C MET A 1 60.65 -26.99 -11.81
N MET A 2 59.51 -27.40 -12.36
CA MET A 2 58.48 -26.48 -12.87
C MET A 2 57.15 -26.87 -12.20
N LYS A 3 56.76 -26.12 -11.16
CA LYS A 3 55.50 -26.32 -10.45
C LYS A 3 54.42 -25.55 -11.20
N THR A 4 53.59 -26.24 -11.96
CA THR A 4 52.37 -25.70 -12.55
C THR A 4 51.32 -25.56 -11.44
N HIS A 5 51.10 -24.33 -10.98
CA HIS A 5 50.02 -24.02 -10.05
C HIS A 5 48.69 -24.03 -10.80
N LEU A 6 47.92 -25.10 -10.59
CA LEU A 6 46.53 -25.21 -11.03
C LEU A 6 45.69 -24.12 -10.35
N LYS A 7 45.34 -23.07 -11.08
CA LYS A 7 44.46 -22.00 -10.59
C LYS A 7 43.02 -22.51 -10.60
N LEU A 8 42.47 -22.75 -9.41
CA LEU A 8 41.07 -23.09 -9.18
C LEU A 8 40.21 -21.85 -9.51
N LEU A 9 39.39 -21.93 -10.57
CA LEU A 9 38.44 -20.89 -10.92
C LEU A 9 37.18 -21.07 -10.04
N ILE A 10 36.99 -20.18 -9.07
CA ILE A 10 35.77 -20.15 -8.23
C ILE A 10 34.73 -19.33 -8.98
N THR A 11 33.76 -20.00 -9.62
CA THR A 11 32.60 -19.36 -10.24
C THR A 11 31.63 -18.95 -9.16
N CYS A 12 31.54 -17.65 -8.88
CA CYS A 12 30.59 -17.09 -7.93
C CYS A 12 29.17 -17.11 -8.54
N LEU A 13 28.29 -17.93 -8.00
CA LEU A 13 26.89 -18.04 -8.43
C LEU A 13 26.12 -16.85 -7.85
N PHE A 14 25.85 -15.82 -8.67
CA PHE A 14 24.98 -14.71 -8.29
C PHE A 14 23.54 -15.21 -8.23
N THR A 15 23.06 -15.52 -7.03
CA THR A 15 21.64 -15.68 -6.77
C THR A 15 20.99 -14.29 -6.84
N LEU A 16 20.28 -14.01 -7.94
CA LEU A 16 19.30 -12.92 -7.95
C LEU A 16 18.17 -13.31 -6.99
N SER A 17 18.31 -12.95 -5.72
CA SER A 17 17.16 -12.82 -4.85
C SER A 17 16.36 -11.63 -5.38
N SER A 18 15.27 -11.92 -6.09
CA SER A 18 14.21 -10.96 -6.38
C SER A 18 13.70 -10.44 -5.05
N SER A 19 14.35 -9.40 -4.53
CA SER A 19 13.85 -8.66 -3.40
C SER A 19 12.53 -8.07 -3.88
N PHE A 20 11.42 -8.63 -3.41
CA PHE A 20 10.14 -7.96 -3.53
C PHE A 20 10.39 -6.54 -3.03
N ALA A 21 10.31 -5.57 -3.94
CA ALA A 21 10.35 -4.18 -3.57
C ALA A 21 9.14 -3.99 -2.64
N PHE A 22 9.37 -4.07 -1.34
CA PHE A 22 8.39 -3.64 -0.36
C PHE A 22 8.12 -2.19 -0.72
N GLY A 23 6.93 -1.91 -1.23
CA GLY A 23 6.48 -0.55 -1.53
C GLY A 23 6.89 0.34 -0.36
N ALA A 24 7.63 1.41 -0.66
CA ALA A 24 8.13 2.32 0.35
C ALA A 24 6.94 3.13 0.86
N TRP A 25 6.21 2.57 1.83
CA TRP A 25 5.06 3.22 2.44
C TRP A 25 5.50 4.52 3.12
N ASP A 26 5.14 5.65 2.52
CA ASP A 26 5.34 6.97 3.10
C ASP A 26 4.23 7.25 4.11
N GLU A 27 4.59 7.68 5.31
CA GLU A 27 3.63 8.14 6.31
C GLU A 27 3.11 9.54 5.95
N LEU A 28 1.78 9.68 5.90
CA LEU A 28 1.10 10.96 5.65
C LEU A 28 0.70 11.67 6.94
N GLY A 29 0.43 10.90 7.99
CA GLY A 29 0.00 11.41 9.29
C GLY A 29 -0.57 10.32 10.16
N SER A 30 -0.83 10.65 11.42
CA SER A 30 -1.38 9.71 12.39
C SER A 30 -2.27 10.39 13.43
N ASN A 31 -3.12 9.59 14.06
CA ASN A 31 -3.87 9.94 15.25
C ASN A 31 -3.81 8.77 16.26
N GLU A 32 -4.61 8.84 17.32
CA GLU A 32 -4.67 7.81 18.36
C GLU A 32 -5.18 6.44 17.89
N PHE A 33 -5.82 6.37 16.72
CA PHE A 33 -6.41 5.15 16.16
C PHE A 33 -5.63 4.57 14.98
N ILE A 34 -5.05 5.40 14.12
CA ILE A 34 -4.43 4.98 12.85
C ILE A 34 -3.20 5.81 12.49
N THR A 35 -2.28 5.20 11.76
CA THR A 35 -1.33 5.89 10.88
C THR A 35 -1.79 5.71 9.43
N VAL A 36 -1.86 6.80 8.67
CA VAL A 36 -2.20 6.79 7.24
C VAL A 36 -0.91 6.77 6.44
N LEU A 37 -0.81 5.85 5.49
CA LEU A 37 0.33 5.70 4.60
C LEU A 37 -0.10 5.67 3.13
N ILE A 38 0.84 5.98 2.26
CA ILE A 38 0.66 5.94 0.81
C ILE A 38 1.86 5.27 0.15
N ASP A 39 1.60 4.53 -0.93
CA ASP A 39 2.66 4.07 -1.83
C ASP A 39 2.72 5.01 -3.04
N LYS A 40 3.65 5.96 -3.00
CA LYS A 40 3.82 6.95 -4.08
C LYS A 40 4.15 6.30 -5.42
N SER A 41 4.79 5.12 -5.42
CA SER A 41 5.15 4.42 -6.66
C SER A 41 3.95 3.81 -7.37
N SER A 42 2.83 3.62 -6.65
CA SER A 42 1.58 3.08 -7.18
C SER A 42 0.69 4.13 -7.87
N ILE A 43 1.04 5.42 -7.80
CA ILE A 43 0.24 6.52 -8.36
C ILE A 43 0.13 6.36 -9.88
N LYS A 44 -1.10 6.23 -10.37
CA LYS A 44 -1.44 6.18 -11.80
C LYS A 44 -2.46 7.26 -12.13
N LYS A 45 -2.11 8.20 -13.00
CA LYS A 45 -2.98 9.31 -13.42
C LYS A 45 -3.68 8.98 -14.75
N SER A 46 -4.96 9.32 -14.86
CA SER A 46 -5.76 9.20 -16.08
C SER A 46 -6.79 10.32 -16.14
N GLY A 47 -6.52 11.34 -16.97
CA GLY A 47 -7.32 12.57 -16.97
C GLY A 47 -7.39 13.21 -15.57
N ASP A 48 -8.60 13.49 -15.11
CA ASP A 48 -8.86 14.07 -13.78
C ASP A 48 -8.89 13.03 -12.64
N LYS A 49 -8.53 11.79 -12.93
CA LYS A 49 -8.55 10.68 -11.96
C LYS A 49 -7.17 10.18 -11.63
N VAL A 50 -7.00 9.71 -10.41
CA VAL A 50 -5.76 9.10 -9.92
C VAL A 50 -6.08 7.83 -9.14
N GLN A 51 -5.43 6.73 -9.51
CA GLN A 51 -5.43 5.51 -8.72
C GLN A 51 -4.16 5.42 -7.87
N VAL A 52 -4.30 5.02 -6.61
CA VAL A 52 -3.18 4.91 -5.68
C VAL A 52 -3.48 3.91 -4.57
N LEU A 53 -2.44 3.21 -4.13
CA LEU A 53 -2.48 2.40 -2.91
C LEU A 53 -2.28 3.29 -1.68
N SER A 54 -3.18 3.18 -0.72
CA SER A 54 -3.05 3.77 0.61
C SER A 54 -3.29 2.72 1.68
N MET A 55 -2.79 2.97 2.88
CA MET A 55 -2.92 2.05 4.01
C MET A 55 -3.33 2.78 5.28
N LEU A 56 -4.23 2.16 6.03
CA LEU A 56 -4.51 2.49 7.42
C LEU A 56 -3.83 1.45 8.30
N ASP A 57 -2.77 1.84 8.98
CA ASP A 57 -2.11 1.00 9.98
C ASP A 57 -2.74 1.28 11.35
N LEU A 58 -3.48 0.31 11.89
CA LEU A 58 -4.27 0.50 13.11
C LEU A 58 -3.35 0.52 14.32
N LYS A 59 -3.58 1.40 15.30
CA LYS A 59 -2.82 1.39 16.57
C LYS A 59 -3.21 0.21 17.45
N LYS A 60 -4.49 -0.13 17.48
CA LYS A 60 -5.03 -1.32 18.15
C LYS A 60 -5.70 -2.26 17.13
N PRO A 61 -5.64 -3.58 17.30
CA PRO A 61 -6.30 -4.49 16.38
C PRO A 61 -7.80 -4.23 16.30
N GLY A 62 -8.32 -4.12 15.07
CA GLY A 62 -9.74 -4.28 14.79
C GLY A 62 -10.13 -5.75 14.75
N VAL A 63 -11.42 -6.02 14.57
CA VAL A 63 -11.95 -7.38 14.46
C VAL A 63 -12.82 -7.46 13.21
N GLU A 64 -12.50 -8.40 12.31
CA GLU A 64 -13.34 -8.66 11.15
C GLU A 64 -14.67 -9.29 11.62
N PRO A 65 -15.84 -8.72 11.26
CA PRO A 65 -17.13 -9.14 11.82
C PRO A 65 -17.51 -10.62 11.62
N LYS A 66 -17.17 -11.23 10.49
CA LYS A 66 -17.60 -12.59 10.12
C LYS A 66 -16.72 -13.67 10.77
N THR A 67 -15.42 -13.53 10.63
CA THR A 67 -14.39 -14.50 11.04
C THR A 67 -13.90 -14.28 12.46
N LYS A 68 -14.16 -13.09 13.04
CA LYS A 68 -13.62 -12.63 14.33
C LYS A 68 -12.09 -12.55 14.37
N SER A 69 -11.45 -12.59 13.20
CA SER A 69 -10.00 -12.51 13.10
C SER A 69 -9.51 -11.09 13.38
N PRO A 70 -8.35 -10.92 14.05
CA PRO A 70 -7.76 -9.62 14.28
C PRO A 70 -7.27 -9.00 12.97
N VAL A 71 -7.56 -7.71 12.78
CA VAL A 71 -7.06 -6.89 11.67
C VAL A 71 -6.12 -5.84 12.24
N ASN A 72 -4.93 -5.72 11.67
CA ASN A 72 -3.90 -4.82 12.14
C ASN A 72 -3.56 -3.71 11.14
N SER A 73 -3.81 -3.91 9.85
CA SER A 73 -3.75 -2.86 8.85
C SER A 73 -4.74 -3.12 7.72
N ILE A 74 -5.07 -2.07 6.98
CA ILE A 74 -6.02 -2.11 5.86
C ILE A 74 -5.34 -1.46 4.66
N ILE A 75 -5.25 -2.17 3.53
CA ILE A 75 -4.69 -1.64 2.28
C ILE A 75 -5.86 -1.39 1.32
N GLY A 76 -5.97 -0.18 0.79
CA GLY A 76 -6.94 0.17 -0.23
C GLY A 76 -6.27 0.56 -1.54
N LEU A 77 -6.71 -0.04 -2.65
CA LEU A 77 -6.56 0.56 -3.98
C LEU A 77 -7.72 1.53 -4.16
N ASN A 78 -7.42 2.82 -4.16
CA ASN A 78 -8.43 3.88 -4.22
C ASN A 78 -8.28 4.66 -5.52
N GLU A 79 -9.42 5.06 -6.08
CA GLU A 79 -9.49 6.01 -7.19
C GLU A 79 -10.03 7.35 -6.68
N TYR A 80 -9.29 8.42 -6.97
CA TYR A 80 -9.63 9.78 -6.62
C TYR A 80 -10.01 10.55 -7.88
N HIS A 81 -11.04 11.39 -7.79
CA HIS A 81 -11.38 12.37 -8.81
C HIS A 81 -10.87 13.75 -8.37
N CYS A 82 -9.73 14.17 -8.91
CA CYS A 82 -9.01 15.38 -8.53
C CYS A 82 -9.73 16.69 -8.91
N GLY A 83 -10.60 16.66 -9.93
CA GLY A 83 -11.45 17.80 -10.27
C GLY A 83 -12.68 17.97 -9.37
N GLN A 84 -13.11 16.92 -8.67
CA GLN A 84 -14.38 16.89 -7.91
C GLN A 84 -14.22 16.67 -6.41
N VAL A 85 -12.99 16.48 -5.91
CA VAL A 85 -12.69 16.24 -4.49
C VAL A 85 -13.47 15.03 -3.96
N GLN A 86 -13.44 13.94 -4.73
CA GLN A 86 -14.14 12.70 -4.45
C GLN A 86 -13.20 11.51 -4.52
N TYR A 87 -13.56 10.41 -3.87
CA TYR A 87 -12.84 9.16 -3.97
C TYR A 87 -13.78 7.95 -3.94
N ARG A 88 -13.25 6.80 -4.33
CA ARG A 88 -13.89 5.50 -4.17
C ARG A 88 -12.87 4.39 -3.96
N PRO A 89 -13.17 3.37 -3.15
CA PRO A 89 -12.36 2.16 -3.07
C PRO A 89 -12.64 1.25 -4.27
N LEU A 90 -11.59 0.79 -4.95
CA LEU A 90 -11.66 -0.25 -5.99
C LEU A 90 -11.45 -1.63 -5.38
N GLU A 91 -10.54 -1.72 -4.40
CA GLU A 91 -10.22 -2.94 -3.67
C GLU A 91 -9.75 -2.58 -2.26
N VAL A 92 -10.18 -3.38 -1.27
CA VAL A 92 -9.77 -3.24 0.13
C VAL A 92 -9.33 -4.61 0.66
N LYS A 93 -8.13 -4.67 1.24
CA LYS A 93 -7.56 -5.85 1.90
C LYS A 93 -7.37 -5.59 3.38
N PHE A 94 -7.93 -6.47 4.20
CA PHE A 94 -7.75 -6.46 5.65
C PHE A 94 -6.60 -7.39 6.00
N MET A 95 -5.57 -6.88 6.66
CA MET A 95 -4.31 -7.59 6.90
C MET A 95 -4.18 -7.97 8.37
N SER A 96 -3.72 -9.19 8.62
CA SER A 96 -3.53 -9.70 9.99
C SER A 96 -2.34 -9.05 10.71
N GLY A 97 -1.38 -8.50 9.96
CA GLY A 97 -0.18 -7.84 10.50
C GLY A 97 -0.24 -6.31 10.35
N LYS A 98 0.70 -5.65 11.03
CA LYS A 98 0.92 -4.19 10.90
C LYS A 98 1.54 -3.88 9.55
N ARG A 99 1.37 -2.65 9.07
CA ARG A 99 2.03 -2.10 7.88
C ARG A 99 1.92 -3.01 6.65
N GLY A 100 0.76 -3.64 6.44
CA GLY A 100 0.50 -4.50 5.29
C GLY A 100 1.15 -5.88 5.34
N THR A 101 1.73 -6.27 6.47
CA THR A 101 2.32 -7.60 6.65
C THR A 101 1.29 -8.65 7.07
N GLY A 102 1.69 -9.92 7.06
CA GLY A 102 0.83 -11.03 7.49
C GLY A 102 -0.11 -11.53 6.40
N LYS A 103 -1.17 -12.23 6.82
CA LYS A 103 -2.14 -12.86 5.91
C LYS A 103 -3.26 -11.86 5.58
N VAL A 104 -3.85 -12.00 4.41
CA VAL A 104 -5.13 -11.36 4.09
C VAL A 104 -6.21 -12.07 4.91
N VAL A 105 -6.92 -11.30 5.74
CA VAL A 105 -8.04 -11.73 6.57
C VAL A 105 -9.34 -11.71 5.77
N ASP A 106 -9.56 -10.63 5.02
CA ASP A 106 -10.69 -10.47 4.10
C ASP A 106 -10.27 -9.56 2.93
N GLU A 107 -10.96 -9.68 1.81
CA GLU A 107 -10.74 -8.88 0.59
C GLU A 107 -12.10 -8.51 -0.01
N ILE A 108 -12.28 -7.23 -0.27
CA ILE A 108 -13.48 -6.67 -0.89
C ILE A 108 -13.09 -5.99 -2.19
N LYS A 109 -13.75 -6.35 -3.29
CA LYS A 109 -13.56 -5.73 -4.61
C LYS A 109 -14.83 -5.00 -5.01
N THR A 110 -14.69 -3.71 -5.30
CA THR A 110 -15.79 -2.80 -5.64
C THR A 110 -15.37 -1.88 -6.79
N PRO A 111 -15.03 -2.42 -7.98
CA PRO A 111 -14.57 -1.60 -9.11
C PRO A 111 -15.61 -0.58 -9.59
N ASP A 112 -16.88 -0.85 -9.30
CA ASP A 112 -18.04 -0.05 -9.72
C ASP A 112 -18.67 0.73 -8.55
N SER A 113 -17.96 0.89 -7.42
CA SER A 113 -18.42 1.73 -6.32
C SER A 113 -18.66 3.17 -6.79
N SER A 114 -19.63 3.82 -6.16
CA SER A 114 -19.90 5.24 -6.38
C SER A 114 -18.78 6.09 -5.78
N PHE A 115 -18.54 7.25 -6.37
CA PHE A 115 -17.67 8.25 -5.79
C PHE A 115 -18.36 8.92 -4.59
N GLU A 116 -17.58 9.11 -3.53
CA GLU A 116 -18.01 9.78 -2.30
C GLU A 116 -17.20 11.06 -2.11
N ALA A 117 -17.84 12.10 -1.57
CA ALA A 117 -17.18 13.36 -1.25
C ALA A 117 -16.14 13.15 -0.15
N ILE A 118 -14.97 13.75 -0.31
CA ILE A 118 -13.92 13.67 0.70
C ILE A 118 -14.19 14.70 1.80
N ALA A 119 -14.47 14.23 3.00
CA ALA A 119 -14.60 15.09 4.17
C ALA A 119 -13.24 15.67 4.59
N SER A 120 -13.22 16.95 4.97
CA SER A 120 -12.01 17.58 5.51
C SER A 120 -11.59 16.93 6.82
N GLY A 121 -10.29 16.66 6.98
CA GLY A 121 -9.73 16.04 8.19
C GLY A 121 -9.82 14.51 8.23
N ASP A 122 -10.53 13.88 7.29
CA ASP A 122 -10.57 12.42 7.18
C ASP A 122 -9.36 11.88 6.39
N TRP A 123 -9.03 10.60 6.57
CA TRP A 123 -7.85 9.98 5.98
C TRP A 123 -7.75 10.09 4.44
N PRO A 124 -8.85 10.03 3.64
CA PRO A 124 -8.75 10.14 2.19
C PRO A 124 -8.27 11.54 1.77
N ALA A 125 -8.51 12.57 2.59
CA ALA A 125 -8.04 13.92 2.31
C ALA A 125 -6.51 14.02 2.32
N GLY A 126 -5.84 13.30 3.20
CA GLY A 126 -4.37 13.23 3.23
C GLY A 126 -3.81 12.62 1.96
N VAL A 127 -4.38 11.49 1.53
CA VAL A 127 -3.98 10.78 0.30
C VAL A 127 -4.27 11.62 -0.93
N TYR A 128 -5.46 12.22 -1.02
CA TYR A 128 -5.88 13.12 -2.09
C TYR A 128 -4.91 14.30 -2.25
N ASN A 129 -4.57 14.97 -1.15
CA ASN A 129 -3.66 16.12 -1.17
C ASN A 129 -2.28 15.77 -1.74
N LEU A 130 -1.80 14.53 -1.56
CA LEU A 130 -0.55 14.10 -2.16
C LEU A 130 -0.75 13.64 -3.62
N ALA A 131 -1.74 12.79 -3.87
CA ALA A 131 -1.92 12.12 -5.16
C ALA A 131 -2.42 13.06 -6.27
N CYS A 132 -3.26 14.04 -5.92
CA CYS A 132 -3.88 14.96 -6.87
C CYS A 132 -3.11 16.26 -7.09
N ARG A 133 -2.08 16.59 -6.29
CA ARG A 133 -1.27 17.79 -6.55
C ARG A 133 -0.38 17.60 -7.79
N PRO A 134 -0.17 18.67 -8.60
CA PRO A 134 0.85 18.67 -9.62
C PRO A 134 2.23 18.58 -8.94
N ASN A 135 3.09 17.68 -9.44
CA ASN A 135 4.49 17.59 -9.02
C ASN A 135 5.28 18.77 -9.59
#